data_AF-A0A838FU20-F1
#
_entry.id   AF-A0A838FU20-F1
#
_cell.length_a   1.000
_cell.length_b   1.000
_cell.length_c   1.000
_cell.angle_alpha   90.00
_cell.angle_beta   90.00
_cell.angle_gamma   90.00
#
_symmetry.space_group_name_H-M   'P 1'
#
loop_
_entity.id
_entity.type
_entity.pdbx_description
1 polymer ?
#
loop_
_entity_poly.entity_id
_entity_poly.type
_entity_poly.pdbx_seq_one_letter_code
_entity_poly.pdbx_strand_id
1 'polypeptide(L)'
;MFKFEPDPNLARQQQIFQIWIRPVPPENGHFALRATLFEYDKLLRDGMSKEDFEATREFLSKYVNILTGTQDAHLGYALDSRYYGIGDFSTFMREQLAKLTLEDVNKALRRHLKSDSMRIVMVTQDAEGLKKAIVENTPSPISYNSPKPDEIIAEDKIIQDYKINVKAEAVTVVPVAQAFQ
;
A
#
# COMPACT_ATOMS: atom_id res chain seq x y z
N MET A 1 0.15 -13.56 -12.52
CA MET A 1 -1.09 -12.77 -12.67
C MET A 1 -1.23 -11.87 -11.46
N PHE A 2 -1.46 -10.56 -11.63
CA PHE A 2 -1.63 -9.66 -10.49
C PHE A 2 -3.05 -9.81 -9.96
N LYS A 3 -3.19 -10.37 -8.76
CA LYS A 3 -4.48 -10.58 -8.10
C LYS A 3 -4.70 -9.49 -7.05
N PHE A 4 -5.95 -9.08 -6.88
CA PHE A 4 -6.34 -8.08 -5.90
C PHE A 4 -6.29 -8.66 -4.48
N GLU A 5 -6.74 -9.91 -4.34
CA GLU A 5 -6.60 -10.76 -3.16
C GLU A 5 -5.52 -11.85 -3.34
N PRO A 6 -4.81 -12.26 -2.27
CA PRO A 6 -3.94 -13.42 -2.32
C PRO A 6 -4.76 -14.70 -2.53
N ASP A 7 -4.20 -15.65 -3.28
CA ASP A 7 -4.83 -16.98 -3.39
C ASP A 7 -4.82 -17.69 -2.03
N PRO A 8 -5.91 -18.40 -1.68
CA PRO A 8 -5.92 -19.25 -0.50
C PRO A 8 -5.01 -20.48 -0.72
N ASN A 9 -4.70 -21.21 0.35
CA ASN A 9 -3.71 -22.30 0.39
C ASN A 9 -2.27 -21.83 0.14
N LEU A 10 -1.96 -20.61 0.60
CA LEU A 10 -0.62 -20.01 0.54
C LEU A 10 -0.25 -19.43 1.90
N ALA A 11 -0.30 -20.28 2.92
CA ALA A 11 0.07 -19.94 4.28
C ALA A 11 1.48 -19.30 4.37
N ARG A 12 1.60 -18.22 5.13
CA ARG A 12 2.84 -17.45 5.28
C ARG A 12 3.19 -17.31 6.75
N GLN A 13 4.48 -17.42 7.05
CA GLN A 13 5.00 -17.09 8.39
C GLN A 13 5.10 -15.58 8.62
N GLN A 14 5.12 -14.80 7.53
CA GLN A 14 5.23 -13.34 7.56
C GLN A 14 4.25 -12.75 6.54
N GLN A 15 3.56 -11.70 6.96
CA GLN A 15 2.69 -10.93 6.08
C GLN A 15 3.44 -9.70 5.58
N ILE A 16 3.19 -9.34 4.32
CA ILE A 16 3.74 -8.14 3.69
C ILE A 16 2.66 -7.06 3.65
N PHE A 17 3.05 -5.83 3.96
CA PHE A 17 2.28 -4.64 3.62
C PHE A 17 2.95 -3.99 2.42
N GLN A 18 2.19 -3.74 1.35
CA GLN A 18 2.72 -3.24 0.10
C GLN A 18 1.76 -2.23 -0.53
N ILE A 19 2.33 -1.19 -1.13
CA ILE A 19 1.60 -0.20 -1.92
C ILE A 19 2.07 -0.35 -3.36
N TRP A 20 1.13 -0.55 -4.29
CA TRP A 20 1.40 -0.68 -5.71
C TRP A 20 0.72 0.44 -6.47
N ILE A 21 1.52 1.26 -7.17
CA ILE A 21 1.02 2.37 -7.97
C ILE A 21 1.41 2.13 -9.41
N ARG A 22 0.39 2.01 -10.27
CA ARG A 22 0.56 1.84 -11.73
C ARG A 22 -0.73 2.17 -12.47
N PRO A 23 -0.64 2.72 -13.70
CA PRO A 23 0.57 3.26 -14.32
C PRO A 23 0.97 4.61 -13.71
N VAL A 24 2.27 4.93 -13.76
CA VAL A 24 2.79 6.26 -13.42
C VAL A 24 3.53 6.80 -14.65
N PRO A 25 3.12 7.95 -15.22
CA PRO A 25 3.89 8.60 -16.28
C PRO A 25 5.32 8.88 -15.80
N PRO A 26 6.37 8.61 -16.62
CA PRO A 26 7.76 8.76 -16.18
C PRO A 26 8.08 10.13 -15.56
N GLU A 27 7.54 11.20 -16.13
CA GLU A 27 7.69 12.58 -15.67
C GLU A 27 7.14 12.82 -14.25
N ASN A 28 6.14 12.03 -13.83
CA ASN A 28 5.50 12.15 -12.52
C ASN A 28 6.07 11.17 -11.49
N GLY A 29 7.09 10.37 -11.84
CA GLY A 29 7.64 9.33 -10.97
C GLY A 29 8.13 9.87 -9.62
N HIS A 30 8.85 11.01 -9.62
CA HIS A 30 9.35 11.62 -8.39
C HIS A 30 8.22 12.18 -7.52
N PHE A 31 7.23 12.84 -8.13
CA PHE A 31 6.05 13.33 -7.41
C PHE A 31 5.24 12.18 -6.81
N ALA A 32 5.02 11.09 -7.57
CA ALA A 32 4.29 9.92 -7.09
C ALA A 32 4.96 9.28 -5.86
N LEU A 33 6.29 9.21 -5.85
CA LEU A 33 7.05 8.78 -4.66
C LEU A 33 6.78 9.70 -3.47
N ARG A 34 6.88 11.02 -3.65
CA ARG A 34 6.59 11.99 -2.59
C ARG A 34 5.16 11.90 -2.08
N ALA A 35 4.18 11.81 -2.97
CA ALA A 35 2.77 11.67 -2.62
C ALA A 35 2.52 10.40 -1.81
N THR A 36 3.16 9.29 -2.20
CA THR A 36 3.06 8.01 -1.47
C THR A 36 3.58 8.15 -0.05
N LEU A 37 4.77 8.74 0.12
CA LEU A 37 5.37 8.93 1.44
C LEU A 37 4.55 9.91 2.29
N PHE A 38 4.07 11.00 1.70
CA PHE A 38 3.23 11.98 2.37
C PHE A 38 1.92 11.38 2.88
N GLU A 39 1.19 10.68 2.02
CA GLU A 39 -0.09 10.05 2.38
C GLU A 39 0.12 8.89 3.37
N TYR A 40 1.21 8.14 3.23
CA TYR A 40 1.56 7.10 4.20
C TYR A 40 1.84 7.70 5.59
N ASP A 41 2.62 8.77 5.67
CA ASP A 41 2.91 9.47 6.92
C ASP A 41 1.65 10.09 7.54
N LYS A 42 0.80 10.69 6.71
CA LYS A 42 -0.50 11.22 7.11
C LYS A 42 -1.38 10.13 7.71
N LEU A 43 -1.46 8.95 7.07
CA LEU A 43 -2.18 7.79 7.60
C LEU A 43 -1.63 7.33 8.96
N LEU A 44 -0.30 7.29 9.14
CA LEU A 44 0.30 6.88 10.42
C LEU A 44 0.07 7.89 11.54
N ARG A 45 0.12 9.18 11.20
CA ARG A 45 -0.09 10.28 12.14
C ARG A 45 -1.56 10.35 12.55
N ASP A 46 -2.44 10.50 11.58
CA ASP A 46 -3.84 10.87 11.77
C ASP A 46 -4.72 9.62 11.98
N GLY A 47 -4.31 8.48 11.43
CA GLY A 47 -5.09 7.24 11.42
C GLY A 47 -6.13 7.21 10.30
N MET A 48 -6.85 6.10 10.21
CA MET A 48 -8.01 5.95 9.33
C MET A 48 -9.16 6.81 9.85
N SER A 49 -9.96 7.40 8.94
CA SER A 49 -11.19 8.11 9.29
C SER A 49 -12.27 7.13 9.77
N LYS A 50 -13.29 7.64 10.47
CA LYS A 50 -14.41 6.79 10.91
C LYS A 50 -15.23 6.32 9.70
N GLU A 51 -15.42 7.21 8.74
CA GLU A 51 -16.17 6.99 7.52
C GLU A 51 -15.52 5.88 6.68
N ASP A 52 -14.21 5.95 6.45
CA ASP A 52 -13.47 4.92 5.71
C ASP A 52 -13.48 3.57 6.44
N PHE A 53 -13.36 3.59 7.77
CA PHE A 53 -13.42 2.38 8.58
C PHE A 53 -14.78 1.69 8.46
N GLU A 54 -15.88 2.43 8.61
CA GLU A 54 -17.23 1.85 8.53
C GLU A 54 -17.51 1.30 7.13
N ALA A 55 -17.19 2.07 6.08
CA ALA A 55 -17.35 1.65 4.69
C ALA A 55 -16.52 0.39 4.37
N THR A 56 -15.25 0.37 4.79
CA THR A 56 -14.35 -0.76 4.55
C THR A 56 -14.81 -2.01 5.31
N ARG A 57 -15.20 -1.87 6.59
CA ARG A 57 -15.70 -2.99 7.40
C ARG A 57 -16.97 -3.59 6.81
N GLU A 58 -17.90 -2.75 6.35
CA GLU A 58 -19.11 -3.21 5.69
C GLU A 58 -18.78 -3.96 4.39
N PHE A 59 -17.92 -3.39 3.54
CA PHE A 59 -17.46 -4.05 2.31
C PHE A 59 -16.87 -5.43 2.60
N LEU A 60 -15.90 -5.51 3.52
CA LEU A 60 -15.22 -6.77 3.88
C LEU A 60 -16.20 -7.82 4.41
N SER A 61 -17.17 -7.42 5.24
CA SER A 61 -18.16 -8.35 5.81
C SER A 61 -18.98 -9.10 4.75
N LYS A 62 -19.25 -8.43 3.62
CA LYS A 62 -19.98 -9.02 2.47
C LYS A 62 -19.03 -9.76 1.53
N TYR A 63 -17.84 -9.22 1.33
CA TYR A 63 -16.83 -9.74 0.40
C TYR A 63 -16.31 -11.13 0.77
N VAL A 64 -16.31 -11.48 2.06
CA VAL A 64 -15.96 -12.85 2.53
C VAL A 64 -16.75 -13.94 1.80
N ASN A 65 -18.03 -13.74 1.52
CA ASN A 65 -18.84 -14.73 0.81
C ASN A 65 -18.40 -14.92 -0.66
N ILE A 66 -17.87 -13.86 -1.28
CA ILE A 66 -17.34 -13.89 -2.64
C ILE A 66 -16.01 -14.66 -2.65
N LEU A 67 -15.14 -14.39 -1.66
CA LEU A 67 -13.86 -15.09 -1.51
C LEU A 67 -14.01 -16.60 -1.37
N THR A 68 -15.09 -17.06 -0.72
CA THR A 68 -15.38 -18.49 -0.54
C THR A 68 -16.45 -19.02 -1.52
N GLY A 69 -16.68 -18.33 -2.64
CA GLY A 69 -17.77 -18.66 -3.57
C GLY A 69 -17.60 -19.95 -4.36
N THR A 70 -16.38 -20.50 -4.43
CA THR A 70 -16.06 -21.75 -5.13
C THR A 70 -15.58 -22.83 -4.15
N GLN A 71 -15.76 -24.10 -4.53
CA GLN A 71 -15.33 -25.23 -3.72
C GLN A 71 -13.81 -25.25 -3.51
N ASP A 72 -13.03 -24.91 -4.54
CA ASP A 72 -11.58 -24.81 -4.46
C ASP A 72 -11.13 -23.72 -3.47
N ALA A 73 -11.77 -22.55 -3.51
CA ALA A 73 -11.47 -21.48 -2.57
C ALA A 73 -11.85 -21.87 -1.14
N HIS A 74 -13.01 -22.50 -0.94
CA HIS A 74 -13.44 -23.00 0.36
C HIS A 74 -12.44 -24.01 0.94
N LEU A 75 -11.95 -24.96 0.13
CA LEU A 75 -10.90 -25.89 0.55
C LEU A 75 -9.59 -25.17 0.88
N GLY A 76 -9.18 -24.21 0.05
CA GLY A 76 -7.95 -23.46 0.29
C GLY A 76 -7.98 -22.67 1.60
N TYR A 77 -9.09 -21.97 1.88
CA TYR A 77 -9.25 -21.26 3.15
C TYR A 77 -9.33 -22.21 4.34
N ALA A 78 -9.87 -23.41 4.18
CA ALA A 78 -9.86 -24.42 5.25
C ALA A 78 -8.43 -24.91 5.59
N LEU A 79 -7.56 -25.06 4.57
CA LEU A 79 -6.16 -25.39 4.76
C LEU A 79 -5.41 -24.26 5.48
N ASP A 80 -5.61 -23.01 5.06
CA ASP A 80 -5.03 -21.84 5.71
C ASP A 80 -5.56 -21.68 7.15
N SER A 81 -6.86 -21.88 7.36
CA SER A 81 -7.47 -21.83 8.70
C SER A 81 -6.78 -22.80 9.66
N ARG A 82 -6.56 -24.05 9.21
CA ARG A 82 -5.85 -25.06 9.99
C ARG A 82 -4.42 -24.65 10.29
N TYR A 83 -3.72 -24.07 9.32
CA TYR A 83 -2.35 -23.59 9.51
C TYR A 83 -2.28 -22.45 10.54
N TYR A 84 -3.17 -21.46 10.45
CA TYR A 84 -3.20 -20.31 11.35
C TYR A 84 -3.90 -20.58 12.68
N GLY A 85 -4.47 -21.77 12.88
CA GLY A 85 -5.16 -22.14 14.10
C GLY A 85 -6.49 -21.41 14.31
N ILE A 86 -7.14 -20.98 13.23
CA ILE A 86 -8.47 -20.37 13.27
C ILE A 86 -9.54 -21.41 12.88
N GLY A 87 -10.80 -21.13 13.21
CA GLY A 87 -11.95 -21.97 12.84
C GLY A 87 -12.32 -21.84 11.36
N ASP A 88 -13.58 -22.12 11.04
CA ASP A 88 -14.14 -21.84 9.72
C ASP A 88 -13.88 -20.37 9.33
N PHE A 89 -13.27 -20.15 8.16
CA PHE A 89 -12.79 -18.84 7.75
C PHE A 89 -13.92 -17.81 7.67
N SER A 90 -15.04 -18.16 7.05
CA SER A 90 -16.16 -17.23 6.86
C SER A 90 -16.82 -16.85 8.19
N THR A 91 -16.98 -17.81 9.09
CA THR A 91 -17.49 -17.57 10.45
C THR A 91 -16.51 -16.71 11.25
N PHE A 92 -15.22 -17.07 11.26
CA PHE A 92 -14.18 -16.33 11.95
C PHE A 92 -14.13 -14.87 11.47
N MET A 93 -14.07 -14.63 10.16
CA MET A 93 -14.01 -13.28 9.60
C MET A 93 -15.24 -12.45 9.96
N ARG A 94 -16.45 -13.02 9.89
CA ARG A 94 -17.68 -12.31 10.26
C ARG A 94 -17.67 -11.89 11.73
N GLU A 95 -17.27 -12.80 12.62
CA GLU A 95 -17.21 -12.51 14.06
C GLU A 95 -16.13 -11.48 14.41
N GLN A 96 -14.94 -11.59 13.81
CA GLN A 96 -13.85 -10.64 14.05
C GLN A 96 -14.19 -9.26 13.49
N LEU A 97 -14.72 -9.17 12.27
CA LEU A 97 -15.13 -7.89 11.69
C LEU A 97 -16.27 -7.24 12.50
N ALA A 98 -17.21 -8.01 13.03
CA ALA A 98 -18.28 -7.46 13.87
C ALA A 98 -17.76 -6.82 15.17
N LYS A 99 -16.66 -7.34 15.73
CA LYS A 99 -16.03 -6.85 16.97
C LYS A 99 -14.95 -5.78 16.71
N LEU A 100 -14.39 -5.73 15.50
CA LEU A 100 -13.32 -4.81 15.14
C LEU A 100 -13.76 -3.36 15.33
N THR A 101 -12.88 -2.56 15.93
CA THR A 101 -13.09 -1.12 16.13
C THR A 101 -12.08 -0.28 15.36
N LEU A 102 -12.40 1.01 15.15
CA LEU A 102 -11.47 1.96 14.56
C LEU A 102 -10.18 2.09 15.38
N GLU A 103 -10.30 2.03 16.72
CA GLU A 103 -9.14 2.08 17.62
C GLU A 103 -8.20 0.90 17.39
N ASP A 104 -8.73 -0.30 17.23
CA ASP A 104 -7.92 -1.50 16.95
C ASP A 104 -7.14 -1.35 15.65
N VAL A 105 -7.77 -0.84 14.59
CA VAL A 105 -7.12 -0.59 13.30
C VAL A 105 -6.01 0.45 13.46
N ASN A 106 -6.30 1.59 14.06
CA ASN A 106 -5.32 2.67 14.24
C ASN A 106 -4.16 2.25 15.16
N LYS A 107 -4.42 1.39 16.16
CA LYS A 107 -3.38 0.77 16.98
C LYS A 107 -2.52 -0.21 16.19
N ALA A 108 -3.13 -1.02 15.33
CA ALA A 108 -2.40 -1.95 14.45
C ALA A 108 -1.51 -1.20 13.45
N LEU A 109 -2.03 -0.12 12.83
CA LEU A 109 -1.25 0.75 11.94
C LEU A 109 0.02 1.24 12.64
N ARG A 110 -0.11 1.89 13.80
CA ARG A 110 1.05 2.43 14.54
C ARG A 110 2.01 1.37 15.05
N ARG A 111 1.51 0.16 15.34
CA ARG A 111 2.34 -0.95 15.83
C ARG A 111 3.17 -1.59 14.72
N HIS A 112 2.59 -1.74 13.53
CA HIS A 112 3.15 -2.59 12.48
C HIS A 112 3.73 -1.81 11.30
N LEU A 113 3.29 -0.59 11.07
CA LEU A 113 3.71 0.24 9.95
C LEU A 113 4.64 1.36 10.45
N LYS A 114 5.76 1.54 9.76
CA LYS A 114 6.80 2.51 10.10
C LYS A 114 7.27 3.23 8.84
N SER A 115 7.42 4.55 8.92
CA SER A 115 7.88 5.39 7.82
C SER A 115 9.40 5.34 7.58
N ASP A 116 10.17 4.91 8.58
CA ASP A 116 11.63 4.83 8.51
C ASP A 116 12.18 3.48 8.00
N SER A 117 11.30 2.51 7.71
CA SER A 117 11.67 1.14 7.36
C SER A 117 10.94 0.62 6.12
N MET A 118 10.88 1.45 5.07
CA MET A 118 10.25 1.10 3.79
C MET A 118 11.29 0.69 2.75
N ARG A 119 11.00 -0.38 1.98
CA ARG A 119 11.71 -0.70 0.75
C ARG A 119 10.89 -0.23 -0.44
N ILE A 120 11.51 0.58 -1.29
CA ILE A 120 10.85 1.21 -2.43
C ILE A 120 11.55 0.73 -3.69
N VAL A 121 10.75 0.24 -4.63
CA VAL A 121 11.23 -0.18 -5.96
C VAL A 121 10.50 0.63 -7.00
N MET A 122 11.25 1.29 -7.87
CA MET A 122 10.73 2.07 -8.97
C MET A 122 11.32 1.54 -10.27
N VAL A 123 10.47 1.36 -11.28
CA VAL A 123 10.89 0.98 -12.63
C VAL A 123 10.70 2.20 -13.51
N THR A 124 11.82 2.72 -14.03
CA THR A 124 11.84 3.94 -14.86
C THR A 124 12.86 3.80 -15.98
N GLN A 125 12.67 4.57 -17.06
CA GLN A 125 13.61 4.64 -18.17
C GLN A 125 14.88 5.42 -17.80
N ASP A 126 14.75 6.53 -17.08
CA ASP A 126 15.87 7.36 -16.60
C ASP A 126 16.08 7.19 -15.08
N ALA A 127 16.73 6.09 -14.71
CA ALA A 127 16.95 5.75 -13.31
C ALA A 127 18.01 6.63 -12.64
N GLU A 128 19.04 7.06 -13.39
CA GLU A 128 20.10 7.92 -12.86
C GLU A 128 19.60 9.36 -12.62
N GLY A 129 18.81 9.91 -13.56
CA GLY A 129 18.18 11.21 -13.37
C GLY A 129 17.21 11.22 -12.19
N LEU A 130 16.39 10.18 -12.06
CA LEU A 130 15.48 10.04 -10.92
C LEU A 130 16.25 9.89 -9.59
N LYS A 131 17.30 9.06 -9.55
CA LYS A 131 18.16 8.91 -8.38
C LYS A 131 18.74 10.26 -7.96
N LYS A 132 19.30 11.02 -8.90
CA LYS A 132 19.85 12.36 -8.63
C LYS A 132 18.79 13.27 -8.02
N ALA A 133 17.60 13.34 -8.62
CA ALA A 133 16.51 14.19 -8.14
C ALA A 133 16.05 13.82 -6.72
N ILE A 134 15.97 12.52 -6.41
CA ILE A 134 15.61 12.03 -5.06
C ILE A 134 16.67 12.43 -4.03
N VAL A 135 17.95 12.19 -4.33
CA VAL A 135 19.06 12.48 -3.41
C VAL A 135 19.20 13.99 -3.18
N GLU A 136 19.09 14.79 -4.23
CA GLU A 136 19.15 16.26 -4.15
C GLU A 136 17.85 16.88 -3.63
N ASN A 137 16.79 16.08 -3.43
CA ASN A 137 15.45 16.54 -3.08
C ASN A 137 14.92 17.65 -4.03
N THR A 138 15.25 17.59 -5.32
CA THR A 138 14.78 18.54 -6.33
C THR A 138 13.24 18.63 -6.32
N PRO A 139 12.62 19.83 -6.35
CA PRO A 139 11.17 19.96 -6.46
C PRO A 139 10.60 19.13 -7.62
N SER A 140 9.43 18.53 -7.40
CA SER A 140 8.78 17.66 -8.39
C SER A 140 7.33 18.09 -8.58
N PRO A 141 7.05 19.23 -9.24
CA PRO A 141 5.67 19.66 -9.47
C PRO A 141 4.91 18.68 -10.37
N ILE A 142 3.59 18.61 -10.19
CA ILE A 142 2.69 17.84 -11.07
C ILE A 142 1.82 18.79 -11.89
N SER A 143 1.53 18.40 -13.13
CA SER A 143 0.58 19.10 -14.01
C SER A 143 -0.51 18.15 -14.47
N TYR A 144 -1.75 18.64 -14.52
CA TYR A 144 -2.90 17.87 -14.98
C TYR A 144 -3.39 18.35 -16.34
N ASN A 145 -3.94 17.42 -17.12
CA ASN A 145 -4.60 17.71 -18.39
C ASN A 145 -6.04 18.24 -18.22
N SER A 146 -6.56 18.26 -16.99
CA SER A 146 -7.88 18.75 -16.65
C SER A 146 -7.87 19.47 -15.30
N PRO A 147 -8.78 20.44 -15.07
CA PRO A 147 -8.91 21.10 -13.77
C PRO A 147 -9.13 20.10 -12.64
N LYS A 148 -8.45 20.31 -11.51
CA LYS A 148 -8.63 19.55 -10.27
C LYS A 148 -9.22 20.45 -9.19
N PRO A 149 -9.88 19.88 -8.17
CA PRO A 149 -10.33 20.65 -7.02
C PRO A 149 -9.18 21.42 -6.37
N ASP A 150 -9.46 22.63 -5.87
CA ASP A 150 -8.45 23.50 -5.26
C ASP A 150 -7.73 22.83 -4.07
N GLU A 151 -8.43 21.95 -3.34
CA GLU A 151 -7.89 21.16 -2.24
C GLU A 151 -6.74 20.25 -2.70
N ILE A 152 -6.88 19.60 -3.87
CA ILE A 152 -5.85 18.75 -4.44
C ILE A 152 -4.66 19.60 -4.88
N ILE A 153 -4.91 20.71 -5.58
CA ILE A 153 -3.83 21.62 -6.03
C ILE A 153 -3.06 22.22 -4.84
N ALA A 154 -3.74 22.48 -3.72
CA ALA A 154 -3.10 22.95 -2.50
C ALA A 154 -2.22 21.87 -1.85
N GLU A 155 -2.71 20.63 -1.79
CA GLU A 155 -1.93 19.50 -1.27
C GLU A 155 -0.73 19.16 -2.15
N ASP A 156 -0.88 19.21 -3.48
CA ASP A 156 0.20 18.99 -4.45
C ASP A 156 1.36 19.98 -4.25
N LYS A 157 1.07 21.23 -3.88
CA LYS A 157 2.11 22.23 -3.55
C LYS A 157 2.90 21.88 -2.29
N ILE A 158 2.31 21.12 -1.37
CA ILE A 158 3.02 20.59 -0.20
C ILE A 158 3.82 19.37 -0.61
N ILE A 159 3.20 18.46 -1.37
CA ILE A 159 3.80 17.20 -1.81
C ILE A 159 5.00 17.43 -2.73
N GLN A 160 4.96 18.42 -3.63
CA GLN A 160 6.03 18.65 -4.60
C GLN A 160 7.40 18.93 -3.96
N ASP A 161 7.43 19.37 -2.69
CA ASP A 161 8.64 19.68 -1.91
C ASP A 161 8.79 18.76 -0.69
N TYR A 162 7.95 17.72 -0.58
CA TYR A 162 7.98 16.81 0.55
C TYR A 162 9.31 16.06 0.62
N LYS A 163 9.97 16.14 1.78
CA LYS A 163 11.36 15.70 1.93
C LYS A 163 11.46 14.18 1.96
N ILE A 164 12.27 13.64 1.04
CA ILE A 164 12.65 12.23 1.03
C ILE A 164 13.94 12.08 1.83
N ASN A 165 13.82 11.50 3.03
CA ASN A 165 14.95 11.29 3.94
C ASN A 165 15.71 10.01 3.58
N VAL A 166 16.54 10.07 2.53
CA VAL A 166 17.37 8.95 2.09
C VAL A 166 18.82 9.39 1.87
N LYS A 167 19.76 8.50 2.19
CA LYS A 167 21.18 8.72 1.87
C LYS A 167 21.47 8.27 0.45
N ALA A 168 22.42 8.90 -0.23
CA ALA A 168 22.77 8.57 -1.61
C ALA A 168 23.15 7.09 -1.78
N GLU A 169 23.81 6.50 -0.77
CA GLU A 169 24.26 5.10 -0.79
C GLU A 169 23.09 4.11 -0.66
N ALA A 170 21.94 4.55 -0.14
CA ALA A 170 20.74 3.74 -0.04
C ALA A 170 19.89 3.74 -1.33
N VAL A 171 20.21 4.60 -2.31
CA VAL A 171 19.55 4.65 -3.62
C VAL A 171 20.43 3.95 -4.66
N THR A 172 20.02 2.74 -5.04
CA THR A 172 20.76 1.91 -6.00
C THR A 172 20.01 1.83 -7.32
N VAL A 173 20.75 1.90 -8.42
CA VAL A 173 20.24 1.69 -9.77
C VAL A 173 20.69 0.31 -10.21
N VAL A 174 19.73 -0.53 -10.58
CA VAL A 174 19.99 -1.90 -11.06
C VAL A 174 19.41 -2.02 -12.46
N PRO A 175 20.22 -2.36 -13.48
CA PRO A 175 19.71 -2.63 -14.82
C PRO A 175 18.70 -3.79 -14.81
N VAL A 176 17.62 -3.66 -15.58
CA VAL A 176 16.55 -4.68 -15.62
C VAL A 176 17.07 -6.08 -15.99
N ALA A 177 18.13 -6.16 -16.81
CA ALA A 177 18.76 -7.41 -17.20
C ALA A 177 19.37 -8.20 -16.02
N GLN A 178 19.62 -7.54 -14.89
CA GLN A 178 20.16 -8.15 -13.67
C GLN A 178 19.06 -8.45 -12.63
N ALA A 179 17.82 -8.01 -12.84
CA ALA A 179 16.74 -8.15 -11.85
C ALA A 179 16.15 -9.57 -11.76
N PHE A 180 16.39 -10.42 -12.77
CA PHE A 180 15.80 -11.76 -12.91
C PHE A 180 16.84 -12.89 -12.96
N GLN A 181 18.10 -12.59 -12.61
CA GLN A 181 19.14 -13.61 -12.41
C GLN A 181 19.11 -14.10 -10.97
#